data_AF-A0A5P8FLT8-F1
#
_entry.id   AF-A0A5P8FLT8-F1
#
_cell.length_a   1.000
_cell.length_b   1.000
_cell.length_c   1.000
_cell.angle_alpha   90.00
_cell.angle_beta   90.00
_cell.angle_gamma   90.00
#
_symmetry.space_group_name_H-M   'P 1'
#
loop_
_entity.id
_entity.type
_entity.pdbx_description
1 polymer ?
#
loop_
_entity_poly.entity_id
_entity_poly.type
_entity_poly.pdbx_seq_one_letter_code
_entity_poly.pdbx_strand_id
1 'polypeptide(L)'
;MSITEHRAVLRRAVAPAWLRWWLVAVLVAVACYYLGQWQWGRYEDKAARADRIERHYAAPAQPVSEVLGASPVPLEREWTRVQARGEYLDGDLLARNRPRDGVYGYEVLSRLELDDGSVLVVDRGWIPNSEQGAEVRPDVPAPPSGQVEVTGWVRQGERSLDRDPIPGQLSSINLAEASQEWGDQALLGGYVVRQQEQPAADPTPLDLDAPDTGTGPHMAYAIQWWLVIPAVFVLIWFFVRREERDAAPALEDEQVPDETAPAPPPRRAKVRIWDEEDG
;
A
#
# COMPACT_ATOMS: atom_id res chain seq x y z
N MET A 1 -30.02 -29.96 28.00
CA MET A 1 -30.71 -29.73 26.71
C MET A 1 -31.16 -31.09 26.20
N SER A 2 -32.47 -31.31 26.14
CA SER A 2 -33.07 -32.63 25.83
C SER A 2 -32.86 -33.02 24.36
N ILE A 3 -32.88 -34.33 24.04
CA ILE A 3 -32.85 -34.82 22.64
C ILE A 3 -33.98 -34.20 21.81
N THR A 4 -35.12 -33.92 22.43
CA THR A 4 -36.29 -33.31 21.80
C THR A 4 -36.03 -31.86 21.39
N GLU A 5 -35.37 -31.06 22.24
CA GLU A 5 -34.99 -29.68 21.94
C GLU A 5 -34.00 -29.60 20.76
N HIS A 6 -33.04 -30.53 20.70
CA HIS A 6 -32.10 -30.58 19.57
C HIS A 6 -32.82 -30.86 18.25
N ARG A 7 -33.80 -31.75 18.24
CA ARG A 7 -34.57 -32.10 17.04
C ARG A 7 -35.47 -30.96 16.57
N ALA A 8 -36.03 -30.17 17.49
CA ALA A 8 -36.85 -28.99 17.18
C ALA A 8 -36.01 -27.89 16.50
N VAL A 9 -34.86 -27.55 17.10
CA VAL A 9 -33.90 -26.57 16.52
C VAL A 9 -33.39 -26.99 15.15
N LEU A 10 -33.05 -28.27 14.97
CA LEU A 10 -32.61 -28.79 13.68
C LEU A 10 -33.72 -28.73 12.62
N ARG A 11 -34.98 -29.03 12.99
CA ARG A 11 -36.14 -28.95 12.08
C ARG A 11 -36.40 -27.52 11.63
N ARG A 12 -36.25 -26.53 12.51
CA ARG A 12 -36.38 -25.10 12.15
C ARG A 12 -35.22 -24.62 11.29
N ALA A 13 -34.00 -25.05 11.58
CA ALA A 13 -32.82 -24.68 10.80
C ALA A 13 -32.93 -25.08 9.32
N VAL A 14 -33.65 -26.16 9.02
CA VAL A 14 -33.91 -26.64 7.65
C VAL A 14 -35.22 -26.14 7.03
N ALA A 15 -35.97 -25.28 7.72
CA ALA A 15 -37.17 -24.67 7.15
C ALA A 15 -36.82 -23.77 5.93
N PRO A 16 -37.69 -23.66 4.91
CA PRO A 16 -37.38 -22.88 3.69
C PRO A 16 -36.98 -21.42 3.95
N ALA A 17 -37.55 -20.81 4.99
CA ALA A 17 -37.19 -19.46 5.40
C ALA A 17 -35.74 -19.35 5.88
N TRP A 18 -35.27 -20.33 6.65
CA TRP A 18 -33.90 -20.39 7.17
C TRP A 18 -32.89 -20.88 6.14
N LEU A 19 -33.27 -21.77 5.23
CA LEU A 19 -32.44 -22.19 4.10
C LEU A 19 -32.01 -21.00 3.22
N ARG A 20 -32.89 -20.01 3.01
CA ARG A 20 -32.52 -18.76 2.33
C ARG A 20 -31.44 -17.99 3.08
N TRP A 21 -31.54 -17.89 4.41
CA TRP A 21 -30.53 -17.22 5.23
C TRP A 21 -29.19 -17.98 5.23
N TRP A 22 -29.21 -19.31 5.30
CA TRP A 22 -27.99 -20.11 5.14
C TRP A 22 -27.36 -19.91 3.76
N LEU A 23 -28.16 -19.87 2.69
CA LEU A 23 -27.66 -19.56 1.35
C LEU A 23 -27.00 -18.17 1.31
N VAL A 24 -27.65 -17.15 1.89
CA VAL A 24 -27.07 -15.81 2.00
C VAL A 24 -25.76 -15.84 2.79
N ALA A 25 -25.68 -16.55 3.92
CA ALA A 25 -24.43 -16.69 4.67
C ALA A 25 -23.34 -17.38 3.86
N VAL A 26 -23.66 -18.40 3.07
CA VAL A 26 -22.69 -19.03 2.16
C VAL A 26 -22.19 -18.03 1.13
N LEU A 27 -23.08 -17.25 0.50
CA LEU A 27 -22.68 -16.21 -0.47
C LEU A 27 -21.78 -15.15 0.19
N VAL A 28 -22.15 -14.68 1.38
CA VAL A 28 -21.34 -13.72 2.16
C VAL A 28 -20.00 -14.33 2.53
N ALA A 29 -19.96 -15.59 2.98
CA ALA A 29 -18.73 -16.28 3.34
C ALA A 29 -17.78 -16.42 2.14
N VAL A 30 -18.31 -16.78 0.97
CA VAL A 30 -17.54 -16.85 -0.28
C VAL A 30 -16.97 -15.48 -0.65
N ALA A 31 -17.79 -14.42 -0.59
CA ALA A 31 -17.32 -13.06 -0.86
C ALA A 31 -16.22 -12.62 0.13
N CYS A 32 -16.42 -12.85 1.43
CA CYS A 32 -15.44 -12.53 2.46
C CYS A 32 -14.14 -13.33 2.28
N TYR A 33 -14.22 -14.60 1.88
CA TYR A 33 -13.03 -15.40 1.60
C TYR A 33 -12.18 -14.76 0.49
N TYR A 34 -12.79 -14.39 -0.65
CA TYR A 34 -12.07 -13.76 -1.75
C TYR A 34 -11.56 -12.35 -1.39
N LEU A 35 -12.31 -11.57 -0.62
CA LEU A 35 -11.85 -10.27 -0.12
C LEU A 35 -10.65 -10.41 0.83
N GLY A 36 -10.68 -11.42 1.71
CA GLY A 36 -9.57 -11.74 2.58
C GLY A 36 -8.32 -12.18 1.81
N GLN A 37 -8.49 -13.04 0.80
CA GLN A 37 -7.41 -13.46 -0.11
C GLN A 37 -6.81 -12.27 -0.88
N TRP A 38 -7.66 -11.36 -1.37
CA TRP A 38 -7.18 -10.15 -2.04
C TRP A 38 -6.37 -9.26 -1.11
N GLN A 39 -6.82 -9.03 0.12
CA GLN A 39 -6.05 -8.26 1.12
C GLN A 39 -4.76 -8.97 1.52
N TRP A 40 -4.79 -10.29 1.64
CA TRP A 40 -3.61 -11.09 1.97
C TRP A 40 -2.53 -11.00 0.88
N GLY A 41 -2.91 -11.10 -0.40
CA GLY A 41 -1.97 -10.91 -1.50
C GLY A 41 -1.31 -9.52 -1.48
N ARG A 42 -2.07 -8.46 -1.15
CA ARG A 42 -1.50 -7.11 -0.97
C ARG A 42 -0.50 -7.02 0.19
N TYR A 43 -0.78 -7.75 1.27
CA TYR A 43 0.16 -7.87 2.38
C TYR A 43 1.44 -8.61 1.95
N GLU A 44 1.32 -9.73 1.24
CA GLU A 44 2.47 -10.51 0.77
C GLU A 44 3.39 -9.71 -0.14
N ASP A 45 2.83 -8.95 -1.10
CA ASP A 45 3.61 -8.07 -1.98
C ASP A 45 4.42 -7.04 -1.19
N LYS A 46 3.77 -6.42 -0.18
CA LYS A 46 4.40 -5.42 0.69
C LYS A 46 5.44 -6.04 1.62
N ALA A 47 5.14 -7.19 2.19
CA ALA A 47 6.05 -7.92 3.07
C ALA A 47 7.30 -8.41 2.31
N ALA A 48 7.15 -8.92 1.09
CA ALA A 48 8.26 -9.33 0.25
C ALA A 48 9.17 -8.14 -0.14
N ARG A 49 8.58 -6.95 -0.37
CA ARG A 49 9.34 -5.71 -0.57
C ARG A 49 10.08 -5.29 0.70
N ALA A 50 9.40 -5.28 1.84
CA ALA A 50 9.99 -4.90 3.13
C ALA A 50 11.17 -5.81 3.51
N ASP A 51 10.99 -7.13 3.40
CA ASP A 51 12.04 -8.11 3.68
C ASP A 51 13.26 -7.93 2.76
N ARG A 52 13.04 -7.63 1.47
CA ARG A 52 14.15 -7.30 0.55
C ARG A 52 14.92 -6.05 1.01
N ILE A 53 14.20 -4.99 1.35
CA ILE A 53 14.82 -3.76 1.87
C ILE A 53 15.61 -4.07 3.14
N GLU A 54 15.01 -4.72 4.13
CA GLU A 54 15.64 -5.02 5.41
C GLU A 54 16.92 -5.86 5.26
N ARG A 55 16.92 -6.84 4.35
CA ARG A 55 18.10 -7.68 4.07
C ARG A 55 19.27 -6.89 3.48
N HIS A 56 19.01 -5.90 2.63
CA HIS A 56 20.06 -5.21 1.90
C HIS A 56 20.45 -3.85 2.50
N TYR A 57 19.49 -3.14 3.09
CA TYR A 57 19.65 -1.74 3.47
C TYR A 57 20.72 -1.53 4.56
N ALA A 58 20.80 -2.44 5.53
CA ALA A 58 21.77 -2.40 6.63
C ALA A 58 23.02 -3.27 6.37
N ALA A 59 23.11 -3.94 5.22
CA ALA A 59 24.24 -4.80 4.91
C ALA A 59 25.55 -3.99 4.72
N PRO A 60 26.73 -4.62 4.85
CA PRO A 60 27.99 -4.00 4.46
C PRO A 60 27.98 -3.60 2.98
N ALA A 61 28.62 -2.47 2.66
CA ALA A 61 28.73 -1.99 1.29
C ALA A 61 29.62 -2.92 0.44
N GLN A 62 29.19 -3.18 -0.78
CA GLN A 62 29.95 -3.94 -1.80
C GLN A 62 30.47 -3.00 -2.89
N PRO A 63 31.54 -3.35 -3.63
CA PRO A 63 31.95 -2.57 -4.79
C PRO A 63 30.82 -2.45 -5.82
N VAL A 64 30.60 -1.24 -6.36
CA VAL A 64 29.50 -1.00 -7.31
C VAL A 64 29.60 -1.88 -8.57
N SER A 65 30.81 -2.19 -9.02
CA SER A 65 31.09 -3.03 -10.19
C SER A 65 30.68 -4.51 -10.00
N GLU A 66 30.47 -4.98 -8.78
CA GLU A 66 29.97 -6.33 -8.49
C GLU A 66 28.43 -6.42 -8.54
N VAL A 67 27.75 -5.25 -8.54
CA VAL A 67 26.29 -5.16 -8.44
C VAL A 67 25.67 -4.57 -9.70
N LEU A 68 26.31 -3.54 -10.27
CA LEU A 68 25.85 -2.84 -11.46
C LEU A 68 26.74 -3.15 -12.66
N GLY A 69 26.09 -3.34 -13.80
CA GLY A 69 26.71 -3.36 -15.11
C GLY A 69 25.86 -2.53 -16.09
N ALA A 70 26.07 -2.70 -17.39
CA ALA A 70 25.32 -1.96 -18.42
C ALA A 70 23.84 -2.39 -18.55
N SER A 71 23.50 -3.61 -18.11
CA SER A 71 22.11 -4.11 -18.16
C SER A 71 21.29 -3.60 -16.97
N PRO A 72 19.97 -3.40 -17.14
CA PRO A 72 19.08 -3.01 -16.04
C PRO A 72 19.27 -3.88 -14.80
N VAL A 73 19.45 -3.24 -13.64
CA VAL A 73 19.65 -3.95 -12.38
C VAL A 73 18.39 -4.76 -12.04
N PRO A 74 18.53 -6.05 -11.67
CA PRO A 74 17.37 -6.89 -11.33
C PRO A 74 16.76 -6.46 -9.99
N LEU A 75 15.47 -6.76 -9.79
CA LEU A 75 14.71 -6.27 -8.63
C LEU A 75 15.29 -6.78 -7.30
N GLU A 76 15.87 -7.97 -7.32
CA GLU A 76 16.49 -8.64 -6.18
C GLU A 76 17.75 -7.93 -5.69
N ARG A 77 18.38 -7.09 -6.53
CA ARG A 77 19.56 -6.29 -6.18
C ARG A 77 19.20 -4.86 -5.78
N GLU A 78 17.94 -4.46 -5.91
CA GLU A 78 17.48 -3.17 -5.42
C GLU A 78 17.73 -3.06 -3.90
N TRP A 79 18.15 -1.87 -3.45
CA TRP A 79 18.57 -1.56 -2.09
C TRP A 79 19.89 -2.20 -1.64
N THR A 80 20.63 -2.87 -2.53
CA THR A 80 22.00 -3.31 -2.22
C THR A 80 22.86 -2.09 -1.91
N ARG A 81 23.47 -2.09 -0.73
CA ARG A 81 24.40 -1.04 -0.33
C ARG A 81 25.72 -1.21 -1.09
N VAL A 82 26.16 -0.16 -1.78
CA VAL A 82 27.36 -0.16 -2.60
C VAL A 82 28.29 0.99 -2.28
N GLN A 83 29.55 0.80 -2.62
CA GLN A 83 30.59 1.82 -2.62
C GLN A 83 31.10 2.00 -4.06
N ALA A 84 31.14 3.24 -4.51
CA ALA A 84 31.62 3.67 -5.81
C ALA A 84 32.71 4.71 -5.63
N ARG A 85 33.70 4.71 -6.51
CA ARG A 85 34.79 5.68 -6.52
C ARG A 85 34.95 6.24 -7.92
N GLY A 86 35.07 7.56 -8.02
CA GLY A 86 35.16 8.25 -9.30
C GLY A 86 35.24 9.76 -9.15
N GLU A 87 34.96 10.48 -10.23
CA GLU A 87 34.89 11.94 -10.26
C GLU A 87 33.52 12.39 -10.81
N TYR A 88 32.91 13.38 -10.16
CA TYR A 88 31.64 13.91 -10.63
C TYR A 88 31.84 14.74 -11.90
N LEU A 89 31.01 14.50 -12.91
CA LEU A 89 30.96 15.29 -14.13
C LEU A 89 29.97 16.44 -13.97
N ASP A 90 30.24 17.57 -14.65
CA ASP A 90 29.34 18.72 -14.68
C ASP A 90 27.96 18.38 -15.27
N GLY A 91 26.95 19.22 -14.99
CA GLY A 91 25.65 19.17 -15.65
C GLY A 91 24.63 18.26 -14.96
N ASP A 92 24.26 18.61 -13.73
CA ASP A 92 23.22 17.91 -12.98
C ASP A 92 21.85 17.98 -13.65
N LEU A 93 21.10 16.88 -13.52
CA LEU A 93 19.68 16.81 -13.87
C LEU A 93 18.82 16.84 -12.61
N LEU A 94 17.64 17.42 -12.74
CA LEU A 94 16.69 17.53 -11.63
C LEU A 94 15.45 16.67 -11.90
N ALA A 95 15.24 15.63 -11.11
CA ALA A 95 13.99 14.88 -11.16
C ALA A 95 12.91 15.68 -10.40
N ARG A 96 11.90 16.17 -11.12
CA ARG A 96 10.91 17.13 -10.60
C ARG A 96 9.74 16.46 -9.89
N ASN A 97 8.98 17.27 -9.13
CA ASN A 97 7.78 16.85 -8.38
C ASN A 97 8.06 15.73 -7.36
N ARG A 98 9.20 15.82 -6.66
CA ARG A 98 9.56 14.89 -5.60
C ARG A 98 8.99 15.39 -4.27
N PRO A 99 7.99 14.73 -3.69
CA PRO A 99 7.41 15.16 -2.42
C PRO A 99 8.32 14.76 -1.26
N ARG A 100 8.52 15.69 -0.31
CA ARG A 100 9.15 15.45 0.98
C ARG A 100 8.42 16.28 2.04
N ASP A 101 7.94 15.65 3.11
CA ASP A 101 7.24 16.30 4.23
C ASP A 101 6.12 17.29 3.81
N GLY A 102 5.38 16.94 2.74
CA GLY A 102 4.28 17.77 2.21
C GLY A 102 4.71 18.91 1.28
N VAL A 103 6.00 19.07 1.02
CA VAL A 103 6.56 20.06 0.09
C VAL A 103 7.08 19.35 -1.17
N TYR A 104 6.85 19.92 -2.34
CA TYR A 104 7.43 19.43 -3.59
C TYR A 104 8.78 20.09 -3.86
N GLY A 105 9.72 19.30 -4.37
CA GLY A 105 11.02 19.76 -4.79
C GLY A 105 11.60 18.87 -5.88
N TYR A 106 12.93 18.79 -5.89
CA TYR A 106 13.70 18.04 -6.88
C TYR A 106 14.66 17.07 -6.21
N GLU A 107 14.87 15.92 -6.83
CA GLU A 107 16.03 15.07 -6.57
C GLU A 107 17.15 15.44 -7.54
N VAL A 108 18.36 15.60 -7.02
CA VAL A 108 19.55 16.04 -7.77
C VAL A 108 20.31 14.83 -8.26
N LEU A 109 20.35 14.65 -9.59
CA LEU A 109 21.07 13.56 -10.24
C LEU A 109 22.37 14.07 -10.85
N SER A 110 23.48 13.49 -10.40
CA SER A 110 24.82 13.77 -10.92
C SER A 110 25.40 12.52 -11.60
N ARG A 111 26.28 12.74 -12.57
CA ARG A 111 27.06 11.68 -13.20
C ARG A 111 28.37 11.51 -12.44
N LEU A 112 28.68 10.28 -12.05
CA LEU A 112 29.96 9.91 -11.48
C LEU A 112 30.70 9.02 -12.50
N GLU A 113 31.79 9.52 -13.06
CA GLU A 113 32.69 8.73 -13.90
C GLU A 113 33.58 7.89 -12.98
N LEU A 114 33.42 6.56 -13.05
CA LEU A 114 34.17 5.63 -12.23
C LEU A 114 35.59 5.43 -12.76
N ASP A 115 36.48 4.88 -11.92
CA ASP A 115 37.88 4.61 -12.28
C ASP A 115 38.05 3.69 -13.52
N ASP A 116 37.03 2.92 -13.89
CA ASP A 116 37.00 2.07 -15.08
C ASP A 116 36.41 2.74 -16.34
N GLY A 117 36.03 4.01 -16.24
CA GLY A 117 35.43 4.82 -17.30
C GLY A 117 33.93 4.61 -17.50
N SER A 118 33.28 3.74 -16.71
CA SER A 118 31.82 3.65 -16.71
C SER A 118 31.18 4.81 -15.97
N VAL A 119 29.97 5.21 -16.38
CA VAL A 119 29.27 6.34 -15.76
C VAL A 119 28.10 5.84 -14.92
N LEU A 120 28.16 6.14 -13.63
CA LEU A 120 27.12 5.87 -12.65
C LEU A 120 26.26 7.12 -12.46
N VAL A 121 24.94 6.94 -12.39
CA VAL A 121 24.04 8.00 -11.92
C VAL A 121 23.98 7.95 -10.40
N VAL A 122 24.27 9.07 -9.75
CA VAL A 122 24.14 9.24 -8.31
C VAL A 122 23.03 10.24 -8.02
N ASP A 123 22.02 9.80 -7.29
CA ASP A 123 21.03 10.66 -6.67
C ASP A 123 21.62 11.20 -5.36
N ARG A 124 22.00 12.48 -5.38
CA ARG A 124 22.70 13.15 -4.28
C ARG A 124 21.76 13.62 -3.16
N GLY A 125 20.45 13.52 -3.38
CA GLY A 125 19.43 13.90 -2.43
C GLY A 125 18.46 14.96 -2.96
N TRP A 126 17.70 15.53 -2.05
CA TRP A 126 16.56 16.38 -2.33
C TRP A 126 16.85 17.86 -2.06
N ILE A 127 16.31 18.73 -2.90
CA ILE A 127 16.29 20.19 -2.71
C ILE A 127 14.87 20.74 -2.90
N PRO A 128 14.49 21.79 -2.15
CA PRO A 128 13.18 22.42 -2.33
C PRO A 128 13.12 23.18 -3.67
N ASN A 129 11.91 23.53 -4.08
CA ASN A 129 11.71 24.49 -5.16
C ASN A 129 12.32 25.86 -4.81
N SER A 130 12.60 26.67 -5.84
CA SER A 130 13.05 28.05 -5.64
C SER A 130 12.01 28.85 -4.86
N GLU A 131 12.46 29.60 -3.86
CA GLU A 131 11.63 30.55 -3.11
C GLU A 131 11.07 31.66 -4.00
N GLN A 132 11.68 31.90 -5.16
CA GLN A 132 11.31 32.94 -6.12
C GLN A 132 10.16 32.50 -7.06
N GLY A 133 9.72 31.25 -6.98
CA GLY A 133 8.60 30.72 -7.75
C GLY A 133 8.91 29.41 -8.47
N ALA A 134 7.86 28.68 -8.86
CA ALA A 134 7.97 27.34 -9.46
C ALA A 134 8.65 27.31 -10.84
N GLU A 135 8.71 28.44 -11.55
CA GLU A 135 9.36 28.55 -12.86
C GLU A 135 10.87 28.79 -12.79
N VAL A 136 11.38 29.19 -11.62
CA VAL A 136 12.81 29.49 -11.41
C VAL A 136 13.54 28.22 -11.01
N ARG A 137 14.62 27.87 -11.73
CA ARG A 137 15.48 26.75 -11.37
C ARG A 137 16.07 27.01 -9.97
N PRO A 138 15.94 26.06 -9.01
CA PRO A 138 16.53 26.22 -7.69
C PRO A 138 18.06 26.24 -7.78
N ASP A 139 18.69 26.82 -6.76
CA ASP A 139 20.14 26.72 -6.60
C ASP A 139 20.51 25.28 -6.22
N VAL A 140 21.42 24.67 -6.97
CA VAL A 140 21.81 23.27 -6.82
C VAL A 140 23.20 23.24 -6.20
N PRO A 141 23.37 22.67 -4.99
CA PRO A 141 24.69 22.55 -4.39
C PRO A 141 25.65 21.74 -5.25
N ALA A 142 26.80 22.33 -5.58
CA ALA A 142 27.82 21.69 -6.41
C ALA A 142 28.31 20.37 -5.78
N PRO A 143 28.68 19.37 -6.59
CA PRO A 143 29.36 18.19 -6.10
C PRO A 143 30.76 18.53 -5.55
N PRO A 144 31.31 17.67 -4.68
CA PRO A 144 32.71 17.77 -4.29
C PRO A 144 33.60 17.67 -5.54
N SER A 145 34.69 18.43 -5.57
CA SER A 145 35.63 18.41 -6.69
C SER A 145 36.64 17.27 -6.58
N GLY A 146 37.06 16.75 -7.73
CA GLY A 146 38.04 15.68 -7.83
C GLY A 146 37.48 14.31 -7.43
N GLN A 147 38.39 13.45 -6.97
CA GLN A 147 38.07 12.05 -6.63
C GLN A 147 37.22 11.97 -5.37
N VAL A 148 36.08 11.27 -5.49
CA VAL A 148 35.09 11.07 -4.45
C VAL A 148 34.78 9.58 -4.29
N GLU A 149 34.58 9.17 -3.04
CA GLU A 149 34.01 7.88 -2.69
C GLU A 149 32.57 8.06 -2.24
N VAL A 150 31.63 7.46 -2.97
CA VAL A 150 30.20 7.51 -2.71
C VAL A 150 29.77 6.17 -2.13
N THR A 151 29.14 6.19 -0.96
CA THR A 151 28.42 5.03 -0.42
C THR A 151 26.93 5.30 -0.49
N GLY A 152 26.14 4.32 -0.93
CA GLY A 152 24.71 4.49 -1.11
C GLY A 152 23.99 3.18 -1.41
N TRP A 153 22.75 3.28 -1.86
CA TRP A 153 21.92 2.13 -2.19
C TRP A 153 21.54 2.12 -3.67
N VAL A 154 21.67 0.96 -4.30
CA VAL A 154 21.30 0.78 -5.70
C VAL A 154 19.79 0.81 -5.87
N ARG A 155 19.33 1.48 -6.92
CA ARG A 155 17.94 1.55 -7.35
C ARG A 155 17.82 1.27 -8.85
N GLN A 156 16.69 0.69 -9.24
CA GLN A 156 16.31 0.54 -10.64
C GLN A 156 15.91 1.89 -11.22
N GLY A 157 16.29 2.15 -12.47
CA GLY A 157 15.72 3.26 -13.23
C GLY A 157 14.19 3.21 -13.22
N GLU A 158 13.57 4.36 -13.01
CA GLU A 158 12.12 4.50 -13.01
C GLU A 158 11.56 4.42 -14.44
N ARG A 159 10.26 4.08 -14.54
CA ARG A 159 9.55 4.11 -15.81
C ARG A 159 9.32 5.55 -16.23
N SER A 160 9.50 5.82 -17.53
CA SER A 160 9.09 7.10 -18.12
C SER A 160 7.62 7.36 -17.83
N LEU A 161 7.31 8.64 -17.61
CA LEU A 161 5.94 9.14 -17.45
C LEU A 161 5.39 9.78 -18.74
N ASP A 162 6.12 9.67 -19.85
CA ASP A 162 5.75 10.20 -21.18
C ASP A 162 5.31 11.68 -21.12
N ARG A 163 6.03 12.49 -20.35
CA ARG A 163 5.79 13.93 -20.21
C ARG A 163 6.71 14.72 -21.11
N ASP A 164 6.29 15.93 -21.47
CA ASP A 164 7.12 16.84 -22.25
C ASP A 164 8.47 17.07 -21.53
N PRO A 165 9.59 16.97 -22.29
CA PRO A 165 10.91 17.20 -21.75
C PRO A 165 11.08 18.67 -21.39
N ILE A 166 11.72 18.92 -20.25
CA ILE A 166 12.14 20.25 -19.82
C ILE A 166 13.66 20.18 -19.71
N PRO A 167 14.43 20.99 -20.47
CA PRO A 167 15.88 20.89 -20.48
C PRO A 167 16.48 20.90 -19.07
N GLY A 168 17.33 19.90 -18.77
CA GLY A 168 17.95 19.76 -17.45
C GLY A 168 17.02 19.21 -16.35
N GLN A 169 15.81 18.78 -16.69
CA GLN A 169 14.86 18.17 -15.74
C GLN A 169 14.24 16.88 -16.27
N LEU A 170 14.08 15.91 -15.38
CA LEU A 170 13.41 14.65 -15.67
C LEU A 170 12.07 14.57 -14.95
N SER A 171 11.11 13.88 -15.57
CA SER A 171 9.78 13.65 -14.97
C SER A 171 9.78 12.48 -13.98
N SER A 172 10.72 11.56 -14.16
CA SER A 172 11.01 10.37 -13.36
C SER A 172 12.52 10.11 -13.47
N ILE A 173 13.13 9.31 -12.60
CA ILE A 173 14.55 8.92 -12.73
C ILE A 173 14.66 7.83 -13.79
N ASN A 174 14.27 8.15 -15.03
CA ASN A 174 14.40 7.25 -16.16
C ASN A 174 15.80 7.38 -16.75
N LEU A 175 16.57 6.29 -16.71
CA LEU A 175 17.98 6.31 -17.13
C LEU A 175 18.16 6.51 -18.63
N ALA A 176 17.18 6.13 -19.46
CA ALA A 176 17.26 6.37 -20.90
C ALA A 176 17.01 7.84 -21.25
N GLU A 177 16.06 8.50 -20.59
CA GLU A 177 15.86 9.96 -20.71
C GLU A 177 17.07 10.73 -20.18
N ALA A 178 17.63 10.31 -19.03
CA ALA A 178 18.84 10.91 -18.47
C ALA A 178 20.04 10.79 -19.43
N SER A 179 20.23 9.61 -20.03
CA SER A 179 21.26 9.36 -21.05
C SER A 179 21.14 10.32 -22.23
N GLN A 180 19.92 10.54 -22.74
CA GLN A 180 19.65 11.45 -23.86
C GLN A 180 19.94 12.92 -23.50
N GLU A 181 19.47 13.39 -22.34
CA GLU A 181 19.76 14.75 -21.85
C GLU A 181 21.27 15.01 -21.68
N TRP A 182 22.03 13.95 -21.40
CA TRP A 182 23.48 13.97 -21.31
C TRP A 182 24.23 13.67 -22.61
N GLY A 183 23.55 13.70 -23.76
CA GLY A 183 24.16 13.52 -25.08
C GLY A 183 24.44 12.06 -25.42
N ASP A 184 23.47 11.18 -25.18
CA ASP A 184 23.55 9.73 -25.41
C ASP A 184 24.69 9.05 -24.60
N GLN A 185 24.95 9.56 -23.40
CA GLN A 185 25.94 9.00 -22.48
C GLN A 185 25.58 7.57 -22.11
N ALA A 186 26.51 6.63 -22.25
CA ALA A 186 26.33 5.26 -21.75
C ALA A 186 26.35 5.28 -20.21
N LEU A 187 25.26 4.83 -19.58
CA LEU A 187 25.08 4.77 -18.14
C LEU A 187 25.02 3.31 -17.66
N LEU A 188 25.42 3.06 -16.41
CA LEU A 188 25.12 1.80 -15.73
C LEU A 188 23.59 1.60 -15.62
N GLY A 189 23.14 0.35 -15.61
CA GLY A 189 21.72 -0.02 -15.64
C GLY A 189 20.96 0.19 -14.32
N GLY A 190 21.50 0.99 -13.42
CA GLY A 190 20.89 1.40 -12.16
C GLY A 190 21.51 2.72 -11.70
N TYR A 191 20.88 3.35 -10.72
CA TYR A 191 21.43 4.53 -10.05
C TYR A 191 21.67 4.24 -8.58
N VAL A 192 22.48 5.08 -7.93
CA VAL A 192 22.79 4.98 -6.50
C VAL A 192 22.20 6.17 -5.77
N VAL A 193 21.37 5.92 -4.76
CA VAL A 193 20.93 6.93 -3.79
C VAL A 193 22.05 7.11 -2.77
N ARG A 194 22.66 8.29 -2.77
CA ARG A 194 23.78 8.63 -1.88
C ARG A 194 23.32 8.55 -0.41
N GLN A 195 24.05 7.77 0.37
CA GLN A 195 24.01 7.85 1.84
C GLN A 195 25.05 8.84 2.36
N GLN A 196 26.26 8.76 1.82
CA GLN A 196 27.39 9.60 2.20
C GLN A 196 28.37 9.68 1.04
N GLU A 197 29.14 10.77 0.98
CA GLU A 197 30.23 10.95 0.03
C GLU A 197 31.47 11.53 0.74
N GLN A 198 32.66 11.14 0.29
CA GLN A 198 33.93 11.60 0.83
C GLN A 198 34.88 12.03 -0.31
N PRO A 199 35.33 13.30 -0.37
CA PRO A 199 34.95 14.40 0.52
C PRO A 199 33.46 14.74 0.43
N ALA A 200 32.90 15.27 1.53
CA ALA A 200 31.50 15.73 1.54
C ALA A 200 31.36 17.06 0.81
N ALA A 201 30.22 17.29 0.15
CA ALA A 201 29.88 18.60 -0.40
C ALA A 201 29.50 19.60 0.70
N ASP A 202 29.72 20.89 0.42
CA ASP A 202 29.30 21.97 1.30
C ASP A 202 28.75 23.14 0.46
N PRO A 203 27.43 23.39 0.45
CA PRO A 203 26.38 22.62 1.13
C PRO A 203 26.10 21.26 0.44
N THR A 204 25.42 20.34 1.14
CA THR A 204 24.93 19.05 0.57
C THR A 204 23.40 19.07 0.46
N PRO A 205 22.80 18.49 -0.60
CA PRO A 205 21.35 18.26 -0.65
C PRO A 205 20.82 17.43 0.52
N LEU A 206 19.53 17.53 0.84
CA LEU A 206 18.93 16.79 1.94
C LEU A 206 18.90 15.29 1.63
N ASP A 207 19.26 14.45 2.60
CA ASP A 207 19.17 13.00 2.47
C ASP A 207 17.72 12.56 2.23
N LEU A 208 17.52 11.58 1.34
CA LEU A 208 16.21 10.97 1.14
C LEU A 208 15.78 10.18 2.36
N ASP A 209 14.47 10.07 2.55
CA ASP A 209 13.93 9.28 3.66
C ASP A 209 14.19 7.80 3.43
N ALA A 210 14.38 7.06 4.53
CA ALA A 210 14.49 5.63 4.46
C ALA A 210 13.24 5.03 3.78
N PRO A 211 13.39 3.99 2.96
CA PRO A 211 12.26 3.39 2.29
C PRO A 211 11.24 2.86 3.30
N ASP A 212 9.96 3.12 3.03
CA ASP A 212 8.86 2.61 3.85
C ASP A 212 8.78 1.07 3.77
N THR A 213 9.04 0.41 4.89
CA THR A 213 8.90 -1.05 5.07
C THR A 213 7.55 -1.41 5.71
N GLY A 214 6.66 -0.46 5.92
CA GLY A 214 5.33 -0.68 6.44
C GLY A 214 4.49 -1.57 5.51
N THR A 215 3.96 -2.66 6.06
CA THR A 215 3.05 -3.55 5.32
C THR A 215 1.61 -3.05 5.27
N GLY A 216 1.33 -1.92 5.94
CA GLY A 216 -0.02 -1.37 6.11
C GLY A 216 -0.97 -2.31 6.88
N PRO A 217 -2.26 -1.97 6.93
CA PRO A 217 -3.28 -2.75 7.67
C PRO A 217 -3.80 -3.97 6.89
N HIS A 218 -3.21 -4.31 5.73
CA HIS A 218 -3.70 -5.35 4.82
C HIS A 218 -3.85 -6.73 5.49
N MET A 219 -2.88 -7.13 6.32
CA MET A 219 -2.96 -8.37 7.11
C MET A 219 -4.15 -8.36 8.08
N ALA A 220 -4.33 -7.27 8.82
CA ALA A 220 -5.44 -7.15 9.77
C ALA A 220 -6.80 -7.20 9.06
N TYR A 221 -6.93 -6.57 7.89
CA TYR A 221 -8.14 -6.65 7.08
C TYR A 221 -8.40 -8.05 6.52
N ALA A 222 -7.36 -8.77 6.08
CA ALA A 222 -7.51 -10.15 5.62
C ALA A 222 -8.09 -11.04 6.73
N ILE A 223 -7.52 -10.94 7.94
CA ILE A 223 -8.01 -11.66 9.12
C ILE A 223 -9.44 -11.23 9.45
N GLN A 224 -9.73 -9.93 9.43
CA GLN A 224 -11.09 -9.42 9.67
C GLN A 224 -12.11 -10.06 8.72
N TRP A 225 -11.82 -10.11 7.42
CA TRP A 225 -12.71 -10.74 6.44
C TRP A 225 -12.93 -12.22 6.73
N TRP A 226 -11.88 -12.95 7.09
CA TRP A 226 -12.02 -14.36 7.45
C TRP A 226 -12.74 -14.59 8.77
N LEU A 227 -12.66 -13.67 9.74
CA LEU A 227 -13.42 -13.74 10.98
C LEU A 227 -14.93 -13.49 10.80
N VAL A 228 -15.33 -12.73 9.78
CA VAL A 228 -16.76 -12.55 9.43
C VAL A 228 -17.41 -13.87 9.02
N ILE A 229 -16.66 -14.81 8.44
CA ILE A 229 -17.15 -16.11 7.98
C ILE A 229 -17.79 -16.92 9.13
N PRO A 230 -17.06 -17.32 10.20
CA PRO A 230 -17.69 -18.03 11.31
C PRO A 230 -18.72 -17.15 12.04
N ALA A 231 -18.51 -15.83 12.10
CA ALA A 231 -19.44 -14.92 12.78
C ALA A 231 -20.84 -14.92 12.15
N VAL A 232 -20.96 -14.91 10.82
CA VAL A 232 -22.27 -14.93 10.15
C VAL A 232 -23.02 -16.24 10.39
N PHE A 233 -22.32 -17.38 10.40
CA PHE A 233 -22.94 -18.68 10.69
C PHE A 233 -23.37 -18.80 12.15
N VAL A 234 -22.55 -18.32 13.09
CA VAL A 234 -22.89 -18.26 14.52
C VAL A 234 -24.10 -17.35 14.75
N LEU A 235 -24.16 -16.21 14.07
CA LEU A 235 -25.28 -15.27 14.18
C LEU A 235 -26.59 -15.88 13.68
N ILE A 236 -26.59 -16.51 12.49
CA ILE A 236 -27.76 -17.22 11.98
C ILE A 236 -28.21 -18.31 12.95
N TRP A 237 -27.27 -19.14 13.41
CA TRP A 237 -27.56 -20.21 14.36
C TRP A 237 -28.14 -19.68 15.68
N PHE A 238 -27.62 -18.56 16.17
CA PHE A 238 -28.15 -17.87 17.35
C PHE A 238 -29.60 -17.42 17.13
N PHE A 239 -29.92 -16.83 15.98
CA PHE A 239 -31.28 -16.41 15.67
C PHE A 239 -32.24 -17.60 15.47
N VAL A 240 -31.81 -18.70 14.84
CA VAL A 240 -32.60 -19.95 14.76
C VAL A 240 -32.98 -20.42 16.16
N ARG A 241 -32.01 -20.46 17.08
CA ARG A 241 -32.24 -20.86 18.47
C ARG A 241 -33.13 -19.91 19.23
N ARG A 242 -33.02 -18.61 18.97
CA ARG A 242 -33.84 -17.60 19.60
C ARG A 242 -35.30 -17.74 19.16
N GLU A 243 -35.55 -17.89 17.86
CA GLU A 243 -36.92 -18.06 17.34
C GLU A 243 -37.60 -19.32 17.88
N GLU A 244 -36.86 -20.42 18.03
CA GLU A 244 -37.37 -21.65 18.67
C GLU A 244 -37.71 -21.46 20.15
N ARG A 245 -36.90 -20.70 20.90
CA ARG A 245 -37.17 -20.36 22.30
C ARG A 245 -38.37 -19.44 22.44
N ASP A 246 -38.49 -18.45 21.56
CA ASP A 246 -39.61 -17.50 21.56
C ASP A 246 -40.93 -18.15 21.10
N ALA A 247 -40.86 -19.23 20.31
CA ALA A 247 -42.03 -20.01 19.90
C ALA A 247 -42.54 -21.01 20.96
N ALA A 248 -41.72 -21.39 21.95
CA ALA A 248 -42.10 -22.31 23.02
C ALA A 248 -43.16 -21.77 24.01
N PRO A 249 -43.07 -20.51 24.53
CA PRO A 249 -44.07 -19.97 25.46
C PRO A 249 -45.42 -19.66 24.78
N ALA A 250 -45.46 -19.45 23.46
CA ALA A 250 -46.71 -19.19 22.74
C ALA A 250 -47.66 -20.41 22.70
N LEU A 251 -47.13 -21.63 22.86
CA LEU A 251 -47.94 -22.86 22.88
C LEU A 251 -48.48 -23.18 24.28
N GLU A 252 -47.93 -22.61 25.35
CA GLU A 252 -48.45 -22.76 26.73
C GLU A 252 -49.59 -21.78 27.01
N ASP A 253 -49.53 -20.56 26.48
CA ASP A 253 -50.62 -19.56 26.63
C ASP A 253 -51.87 -19.89 25.77
N GLU A 254 -51.73 -20.66 24.69
CA GLU A 254 -52.87 -21.03 23.81
C GLU A 254 -53.63 -22.28 24.31
N GLN A 255 -53.14 -22.98 25.34
CA GLN A 255 -53.73 -24.22 25.87
C GLN A 255 -54.60 -24.05 27.13
N VAL A 256 -54.83 -22.83 27.60
CA VAL A 256 -55.85 -22.58 28.63
C VAL A 256 -57.11 -22.03 27.94
N PRO A 257 -58.13 -22.85 27.63
CA PRO A 257 -59.43 -22.32 27.29
C PRO A 257 -60.03 -21.69 28.56
N ASP A 258 -59.87 -20.38 28.72
CA ASP A 258 -60.68 -19.60 29.67
C ASP A 258 -62.07 -19.40 29.05
N GLU A 259 -63.00 -20.27 29.43
CA GLU A 259 -64.39 -20.25 29.01
C GLU A 259 -65.21 -19.11 29.66
N THR A 260 -64.56 -18.10 30.27
CA THR A 260 -65.23 -17.04 31.06
C THR A 260 -64.76 -15.60 30.87
N ALA A 261 -64.03 -15.25 29.81
CA ALA A 261 -63.63 -13.85 29.56
C ALA A 261 -64.60 -13.10 28.60
N PRO A 262 -65.06 -11.87 28.93
CA PRO A 262 -65.91 -11.08 28.04
C PRO A 262 -65.11 -10.52 26.85
N ALA A 263 -65.78 -10.36 25.71
CA ALA A 263 -65.18 -10.02 24.41
C ALA A 263 -64.28 -8.76 24.44
N PRO A 264 -63.12 -8.77 23.75
CA PRO A 264 -62.23 -7.60 23.71
C PRO A 264 -62.84 -6.46 22.88
N PRO A 265 -62.63 -5.19 23.26
CA PRO A 265 -63.15 -4.05 22.50
C PRO A 265 -62.45 -3.94 21.13
N PRO A 266 -63.13 -3.38 20.10
CA PRO A 266 -62.58 -3.29 18.76
C PRO A 266 -61.32 -2.43 18.72
N ARG A 267 -60.25 -2.95 18.11
CA ARG A 267 -58.98 -2.24 17.94
C ARG A 267 -59.20 -0.98 17.08
N ARG A 268 -58.86 0.18 17.63
CA ARG A 268 -58.79 1.45 16.87
C ARG A 268 -57.83 1.29 15.69
N ALA A 269 -58.31 1.60 14.48
CA ALA A 269 -57.49 1.65 13.28
C ALA A 269 -56.36 2.68 13.47
N LYS A 270 -55.12 2.29 13.18
CA LYS A 270 -53.99 3.21 13.12
C LYS A 270 -54.18 4.13 11.92
N VAL A 271 -54.55 5.37 12.17
CA VAL A 271 -54.48 6.46 11.17
C VAL A 271 -53.01 6.59 10.75
N ARG A 272 -52.75 6.57 9.44
CA ARG A 272 -51.40 6.75 8.89
C ARG A 272 -51.08 8.25 8.91
N ILE A 273 -49.89 8.59 9.41
CA ILE A 273 -49.35 9.96 9.63
C ILE A 273 -49.12 10.77 8.33
N TRP A 274 -49.48 10.26 7.15
CA TRP A 274 -49.08 10.86 5.85
C TRP A 274 -50.18 11.61 5.09
N ASP A 275 -51.33 11.91 5.69
CA ASP A 275 -52.46 12.62 5.02
C ASP A 275 -52.65 14.09 5.49
N GLU A 276 -51.64 14.75 6.08
CA GLU A 276 -51.74 16.16 6.55
C GLU A 276 -50.82 17.15 5.80
N GLU A 277 -50.67 16.99 4.48
CA GLU A 277 -50.06 18.04 3.66
C GLU A 277 -50.85 18.21 2.35
N ASP A 278 -52.03 18.84 2.46
CA ASP A 278 -52.69 19.60 1.39
C ASP A 278 -53.94 20.31 2.01
N GLY A 279 -53.77 21.59 2.34
CA GLY A 279 -54.82 22.46 2.89
C GLY A 279 -54.31 23.84 3.24
#